data_AF-A0A542XFX1-F1
#
_entry.id   AF-A0A542XFX1-F1
#
_cell.length_a   1.000
_cell.length_b   1.000
_cell.length_c   1.000
_cell.angle_alpha   90.00
_cell.angle_beta   90.00
_cell.angle_gamma   90.00
#
_symmetry.space_group_name_H-M   'P 1'
#
loop_
_entity.id
_entity.type
_entity.pdbx_description
1 polymer ?
#
loop_
_entity_poly.entity_id
_entity_poly.type
_entity_poly.pdbx_seq_one_letter_code
_entity_poly.pdbx_strand_id
1 'polypeptide(L)'
;MGRKNAPAALSTHDAAVWHTIDINQRLERGGLAERPPIPTMFRPHLGPGERVLADGGVVLREFCSAGDGSYHHDSSFFFASGAGGLALTGAFAAARAVGNSRRKAAAASAAAQQWRPIASGRIFVSTHGFYLQEPTGMHPWVLSAITGMEVVAPGVSMLSGNSDRGAICWLVESEWAELVFTLWAHQLYPQHPQLTSFAWIPPGWQQRVTQAGMALPSYGRSELPS
;
A
#
# COMPACT_ATOMS: atom_id res chain seq x y z
N MET A 1 -6.81 44.46 2.56
CA MET A 1 -7.35 43.56 1.52
C MET A 1 -6.53 42.27 1.55
N GLY A 2 -6.99 41.26 2.30
CA GLY A 2 -6.27 39.98 2.41
C GLY A 2 -6.43 39.18 1.13
N ARG A 3 -5.32 38.78 0.51
CA ARG A 3 -5.33 37.79 -0.57
C ARG A 3 -5.98 36.52 -0.01
N LYS A 4 -7.17 36.16 -0.51
CA LYS A 4 -7.69 34.80 -0.36
C LYS A 4 -6.69 33.89 -1.07
N ASN A 5 -5.85 33.18 -0.30
CA ASN A 5 -5.02 32.12 -0.85
C ASN A 5 -5.95 31.14 -1.55
N ALA A 6 -5.72 30.89 -2.84
CA ALA A 6 -6.41 29.83 -3.55
C ALA A 6 -6.16 28.49 -2.82
N PRO A 7 -7.15 27.59 -2.74
CA PRO A 7 -6.95 26.29 -2.12
C PRO A 7 -5.79 25.56 -2.81
N ALA A 8 -4.92 24.92 -2.03
CA ALA A 8 -3.83 24.14 -2.57
C ALA A 8 -4.39 22.97 -3.39
N ALA A 9 -3.82 22.69 -4.56
CA ALA A 9 -4.23 21.53 -5.35
C ALA A 9 -3.92 20.24 -4.57
N LEU A 10 -4.90 19.35 -4.47
CA LEU A 10 -4.74 18.05 -3.81
C LEU A 10 -3.76 17.18 -4.59
N SER A 11 -2.83 16.51 -3.90
CA SER A 11 -1.93 15.58 -4.57
C SER A 11 -2.71 14.38 -5.09
N THR A 12 -2.20 13.76 -6.16
CA THR A 12 -2.73 12.52 -6.71
C THR A 12 -2.86 11.42 -5.64
N HIS A 13 -1.85 11.27 -4.78
CA HIS A 13 -1.88 10.32 -3.67
C HIS A 13 -2.93 10.66 -2.61
N ASP A 14 -3.05 11.92 -2.21
CA ASP A 14 -4.09 12.31 -1.25
C ASP A 14 -5.50 12.06 -1.82
N ALA A 15 -5.72 12.24 -3.12
CA ALA A 15 -6.97 11.89 -3.80
C ALA A 15 -7.21 10.37 -3.84
N ALA A 16 -6.17 9.57 -4.07
CA ALA A 16 -6.27 8.11 -4.03
C ALA A 16 -6.60 7.58 -2.62
N VAL A 17 -6.02 8.16 -1.57
CA VAL A 17 -6.40 7.85 -0.17
C VAL A 17 -7.85 8.24 0.10
N TRP A 18 -8.33 9.37 -0.41
CA TRP A 18 -9.74 9.77 -0.31
C TRP A 18 -10.66 8.70 -0.92
N HIS A 19 -10.35 8.26 -2.14
CA HIS A 19 -11.10 7.22 -2.82
C HIS A 19 -11.01 5.87 -2.12
N THR A 20 -9.86 5.54 -1.53
CA THR A 20 -9.67 4.32 -0.73
C THR A 20 -10.63 4.30 0.46
N ILE A 21 -10.77 5.42 1.17
CA ILE A 21 -11.71 5.54 2.29
C ILE A 21 -13.17 5.37 1.83
N ASP A 22 -13.59 6.02 0.74
CA ASP A 22 -14.95 5.85 0.18
C ASP A 22 -15.20 4.40 -0.27
N ILE A 23 -14.20 3.74 -0.88
CA ILE A 23 -14.28 2.34 -1.29
C ILE A 23 -14.46 1.44 -0.07
N ASN A 24 -13.66 1.61 1.00
CA ASN A 24 -13.78 0.79 2.21
C ASN A 24 -15.16 0.93 2.86
N GLN A 25 -15.68 2.15 2.96
CA GLN A 25 -17.02 2.38 3.51
C GLN A 25 -18.11 1.68 2.69
N ARG A 26 -17.99 1.69 1.36
CA ARG A 26 -18.92 1.01 0.48
C ARG A 26 -18.75 -0.50 0.53
N LEU A 27 -17.53 -0.99 0.68
CA LEU A 27 -17.26 -2.41 0.90
C LEU A 27 -17.96 -2.89 2.18
N GLU A 28 -17.76 -2.20 3.29
CA GLU A 28 -18.36 -2.51 4.60
C GLU A 28 -19.90 -2.49 4.57
N ARG A 29 -20.50 -1.58 3.78
CA ARG A 29 -21.96 -1.43 3.66
C ARG A 29 -22.59 -2.25 2.52
N GLY A 30 -21.79 -2.97 1.74
CA GLY A 30 -22.26 -3.70 0.54
C GLY A 30 -22.64 -2.80 -0.65
N GLY A 31 -22.26 -1.52 -0.64
CA GLY A 31 -22.58 -0.51 -1.64
C GLY A 31 -21.56 -0.34 -2.76
N LEU A 32 -20.62 -1.26 -2.96
CA LEU A 32 -19.61 -1.15 -4.02
C LEU A 32 -20.21 -1.09 -5.42
N ALA A 33 -21.33 -1.78 -5.65
CA ALA A 33 -22.02 -1.82 -6.94
C ALA A 33 -22.46 -0.43 -7.44
N GLU A 34 -22.69 0.52 -6.53
CA GLU A 34 -23.06 1.90 -6.85
C GLU A 34 -21.92 2.71 -7.48
N ARG A 35 -20.67 2.28 -7.29
CA ARG A 35 -19.53 2.95 -7.93
C ARG A 35 -19.49 2.60 -9.42
N PRO A 36 -19.30 3.60 -10.30
CA PRO A 36 -19.00 3.35 -11.70
C PRO A 36 -17.78 2.42 -11.81
N PRO A 37 -17.85 1.37 -12.65
CA PRO A 37 -16.69 0.52 -12.88
C PRO A 37 -15.60 1.31 -13.62
N ILE A 38 -14.34 1.00 -13.32
CA ILE A 38 -13.22 1.49 -14.13
C ILE A 38 -13.19 0.69 -15.44
N PRO A 39 -13.24 1.35 -16.62
CA PRO A 39 -13.12 0.66 -17.90
C PRO A 39 -11.74 0.01 -18.04
N THR A 40 -11.71 -1.26 -18.44
CA THR A 40 -10.47 -2.00 -18.68
C THR A 40 -10.40 -2.51 -20.12
N MET A 41 -9.18 -2.54 -20.68
CA MET A 41 -8.90 -3.11 -22.01
C MET A 41 -8.68 -4.63 -21.99
N PHE A 42 -8.89 -5.25 -20.84
CA PHE A 42 -8.74 -6.67 -20.60
C PHE A 42 -9.95 -7.17 -19.81
N ARG A 43 -10.16 -8.48 -19.83
CA ARG A 43 -11.21 -9.15 -19.06
C ARG A 43 -10.67 -9.51 -17.67
N PRO A 44 -11.21 -8.94 -16.57
CA PRO A 44 -10.90 -9.41 -15.23
C PRO A 44 -11.33 -10.88 -15.04
N HIS A 45 -10.53 -11.64 -14.30
CA HIS A 45 -10.63 -13.09 -14.16
C HIS A 45 -10.05 -13.66 -12.84
N LEU A 46 -9.79 -12.83 -11.83
CA LEU A 46 -9.35 -13.28 -10.50
C LEU A 46 -10.47 -13.98 -9.72
N GLY A 47 -11.74 -13.68 -10.02
CA GLY A 47 -12.86 -14.39 -9.41
C GLY A 47 -14.25 -13.98 -9.91
N PRO A 48 -15.30 -14.73 -9.54
CA PRO A 48 -16.68 -14.38 -9.87
C PRO A 48 -17.08 -13.03 -9.23
N GLY A 49 -17.72 -12.16 -10.01
CA GLY A 49 -18.16 -10.84 -9.52
C GLY A 49 -17.02 -9.85 -9.28
N GLU A 50 -15.83 -10.12 -9.81
CA GLU A 50 -14.70 -9.19 -9.77
C GLU A 50 -15.05 -7.84 -10.39
N ARG A 51 -14.64 -6.76 -9.72
CA ARG A 51 -14.80 -5.39 -10.21
C ARG A 51 -13.48 -4.64 -10.03
N VAL A 52 -13.05 -3.96 -11.08
CA VAL A 52 -11.90 -3.04 -11.05
C VAL A 52 -12.36 -1.71 -10.47
N LEU A 53 -11.68 -1.26 -9.43
CA LEU A 53 -12.06 -0.12 -8.59
C LEU A 53 -11.20 1.11 -8.85
N ALA A 54 -9.97 0.90 -9.28
CA ALA A 54 -9.00 1.95 -9.51
C ALA A 54 -7.92 1.50 -10.52
N ASP A 55 -7.31 2.47 -11.19
CA ASP A 55 -6.13 2.27 -12.01
C ASP A 55 -5.12 3.42 -11.83
N GLY A 56 -3.83 3.14 -11.99
CA GLY A 56 -2.79 4.12 -11.72
C GLY A 56 -1.39 3.63 -12.05
N GLY A 57 -0.38 4.44 -11.70
CA GLY A 57 1.03 4.07 -11.87
C GLY A 57 1.50 3.09 -10.80
N VAL A 58 2.47 2.23 -11.14
CA VAL A 58 3.09 1.31 -10.18
C VAL A 58 4.56 1.03 -10.48
N VAL A 59 5.33 0.87 -9.40
CA VAL A 59 6.63 0.21 -9.41
C VAL A 59 6.59 -0.93 -8.41
N LEU A 60 6.94 -2.14 -8.86
CA LEU A 60 7.11 -3.30 -8.00
C LEU A 60 8.60 -3.51 -7.74
N ARG A 61 8.98 -3.64 -6.47
CA ARG A 61 10.34 -4.02 -6.08
C ARG A 61 10.33 -5.35 -5.37
N GLU A 62 11.38 -6.12 -5.58
CA GLU A 62 11.65 -7.36 -4.85
C GLU A 62 12.81 -7.16 -3.89
N PHE A 63 12.73 -7.78 -2.72
CA PHE A 63 13.83 -7.82 -1.78
C PHE A 63 14.90 -8.83 -2.24
N CYS A 64 16.13 -8.35 -2.44
CA CYS A 64 17.31 -9.16 -2.67
C CYS A 64 18.20 -9.17 -1.42
N SER A 65 18.52 -10.36 -0.90
CA SER A 65 19.51 -10.49 0.17
C SER A 65 20.88 -10.00 -0.33
N ALA A 66 21.58 -9.22 0.48
CA ALA A 66 22.92 -8.74 0.16
C ALA A 66 23.93 -9.91 0.26
N GLY A 67 24.13 -10.61 -0.86
CA GLY A 67 25.06 -11.73 -1.04
C GLY A 67 25.20 -12.01 -2.54
N ASP A 68 26.32 -12.64 -2.92
CA ASP A 68 26.83 -12.91 -4.28
C ASP A 68 25.96 -13.84 -5.17
N GLY A 69 24.63 -13.79 -5.03
CA GLY A 69 23.71 -14.68 -5.74
C GLY A 69 23.53 -16.03 -5.04
N SER A 70 24.21 -16.25 -3.91
CA SER A 70 23.87 -17.33 -2.97
C SER A 70 22.67 -16.89 -2.11
N TYR A 71 21.53 -17.55 -2.31
CA TYR A 71 20.37 -17.47 -1.41
C TYR A 71 20.77 -18.06 -0.05
N HIS A 72 21.22 -17.20 0.87
CA HIS A 72 21.46 -17.61 2.25
C HIS A 72 20.18 -17.41 3.08
N HIS A 73 19.65 -18.56 3.50
CA HIS A 73 18.54 -18.72 4.41
C HIS A 73 18.86 -18.09 5.77
N ASP A 74 18.30 -16.92 6.03
CA ASP A 74 17.97 -16.46 7.37
C ASP A 74 16.66 -15.66 7.28
N SER A 75 15.55 -16.38 7.05
CA SER A 75 14.20 -15.82 7.12
C SER A 75 13.78 -15.65 8.58
N SER A 76 14.52 -14.81 9.30
CA SER A 76 14.17 -14.26 10.61
C SER A 76 13.54 -12.86 10.46
N PHE A 77 12.89 -12.60 9.32
CA PHE A 77 11.94 -11.49 9.18
C PHE A 77 10.64 -11.86 9.93
N PHE A 78 10.76 -11.88 11.25
CA PHE A 78 9.67 -12.13 12.18
C PHE A 78 8.60 -11.04 12.01
N PHE A 79 7.49 -11.40 11.38
CA PHE A 79 6.17 -10.94 11.83
C PHE A 79 6.07 -11.33 13.30
N ALA A 80 6.42 -10.41 14.20
CA ALA A 80 6.39 -10.64 15.64
C ALA A 80 4.94 -10.90 16.09
N SER A 81 4.59 -12.18 16.17
CA SER A 81 3.37 -12.65 16.81
C SER A 81 3.49 -12.43 18.33
N GLY A 82 3.07 -11.26 18.81
CA GLY A 82 2.95 -10.98 20.24
C GLY A 82 2.68 -9.51 20.55
N ALA A 83 1.45 -9.20 20.98
CA ALA A 83 0.92 -7.99 21.65
C ALA A 83 1.38 -6.57 21.23
N GLY A 84 2.21 -6.41 20.21
CA GLY A 84 2.79 -5.14 19.79
C GLY A 84 3.68 -5.31 18.57
N GLY A 85 3.21 -6.06 17.56
CA GLY A 85 3.94 -6.36 16.33
C GLY A 85 4.25 -5.09 15.53
N LEU A 86 5.38 -4.46 15.84
CA LEU A 86 6.10 -3.51 15.00
C LEU A 86 7.24 -4.29 14.35
N ALA A 87 6.96 -4.98 13.26
CA ALA A 87 7.99 -5.57 12.43
C ALA A 87 8.28 -4.62 11.26
N LEU A 88 9.54 -4.19 11.15
CA LEU A 88 10.15 -3.54 9.98
C LEU A 88 9.89 -2.06 9.73
N THR A 89 9.87 -1.26 10.78
CA THR A 89 10.50 0.07 10.70
C THR A 89 12.02 -0.07 10.81
N GLY A 90 12.67 -0.64 9.80
CA GLY A 90 14.13 -0.69 9.67
C GLY A 90 14.61 0.04 8.42
N ALA A 91 13.86 -0.10 7.32
CA ALA A 91 14.10 0.66 6.08
C ALA A 91 13.46 2.07 6.11
N PHE A 92 12.43 2.30 6.95
CA PHE A 92 11.72 3.59 7.02
C PHE A 92 11.64 4.22 8.43
N ALA A 93 12.19 3.62 9.51
CA ALA A 93 12.36 4.36 10.78
C ALA A 93 13.55 5.30 10.73
N ALA A 94 13.30 6.54 10.35
CA ALA A 94 14.11 7.66 10.81
C ALA A 94 13.51 8.26 12.08
N ALA A 95 13.34 7.48 13.16
CA ALA A 95 12.93 8.02 14.45
C ALA A 95 13.76 7.44 15.60
N ARG A 96 14.68 8.30 16.08
CA ARG A 96 15.35 8.26 17.40
C ARG A 96 16.49 7.24 17.61
N ALA A 97 17.67 7.57 17.08
CA ALA A 97 18.93 7.34 17.77
C ALA A 97 19.96 8.41 17.34
N VAL A 98 20.56 9.09 18.32
CA VAL A 98 21.65 10.05 18.10
C VAL A 98 22.90 9.24 17.73
N GLY A 99 23.30 9.23 16.46
CA GLY A 99 24.47 8.48 16.00
C GLY A 99 24.81 8.72 14.52
N ASN A 100 26.06 9.12 14.29
CA ASN A 100 26.80 9.36 13.04
C ASN A 100 26.03 9.24 11.70
N SER A 101 25.73 10.40 11.09
CA SER A 101 24.99 10.56 9.83
C SER A 101 25.59 9.81 8.63
N ARG A 102 26.90 9.56 8.61
CA ARG A 102 27.56 8.82 7.52
C ARG A 102 27.26 7.32 7.55
N ARG A 103 27.23 6.71 8.74
CA ARG A 103 26.80 5.30 8.91
C ARG A 103 25.30 5.15 8.62
N LYS A 104 24.49 6.16 8.95
CA LYS A 104 23.07 6.20 8.60
C LYS A 104 22.85 6.30 7.08
N ALA A 105 23.60 7.15 6.38
CA ALA A 105 23.53 7.25 4.92
C ALA A 105 24.05 5.98 4.23
N ALA A 106 25.11 5.37 4.76
CA ALA A 106 25.62 4.08 4.28
C ALA A 106 24.63 2.93 4.53
N ALA A 107 23.98 2.89 5.71
CA ALA A 107 22.96 1.89 6.02
C ALA A 107 21.66 2.13 5.22
N ALA A 108 21.26 3.38 5.00
CA ALA A 108 20.11 3.72 4.17
C ALA A 108 20.36 3.43 2.69
N SER A 109 21.57 3.68 2.19
CA SER A 109 21.95 3.32 0.81
C SER A 109 22.13 1.81 0.62
N ALA A 110 22.70 1.10 1.60
CA ALA A 110 22.77 -0.36 1.59
C ALA A 110 21.37 -1.01 1.70
N ALA A 111 20.48 -0.45 2.52
CA ALA A 111 19.09 -0.89 2.60
C ALA A 111 18.32 -0.59 1.30
N ALA A 112 18.60 0.55 0.65
CA ALA A 112 18.04 0.86 -0.68
C ALA A 112 18.59 -0.06 -1.78
N GLN A 113 19.83 -0.55 -1.67
CA GLN A 113 20.44 -1.53 -2.59
C GLN A 113 19.77 -2.92 -2.55
N GLN A 114 19.01 -3.22 -1.48
CA GLN A 114 18.31 -4.50 -1.34
C GLN A 114 16.96 -4.53 -2.08
N TRP A 115 16.35 -3.39 -2.38
CA TRP A 115 15.04 -3.34 -3.06
C TRP A 115 15.19 -3.04 -4.54
N ARG A 116 15.21 -4.11 -5.36
CA ARG A 116 15.43 -3.99 -6.81
C ARG A 116 14.09 -3.86 -7.53
N PRO A 117 13.91 -2.86 -8.41
CA PRO A 117 12.71 -2.79 -9.23
C PRO A 117 12.69 -3.97 -10.20
N ILE A 118 11.59 -4.72 -10.19
CA ILE A 118 11.38 -5.90 -11.06
C ILE A 118 10.26 -5.67 -12.08
N ALA A 119 9.35 -4.73 -11.81
CA ALA A 119 8.29 -4.35 -12.73
C ALA A 119 7.95 -2.86 -12.59
N SER A 120 7.52 -2.23 -13.69
CA SER A 120 6.97 -0.87 -13.69
C SER A 120 5.95 -0.70 -14.81
N GLY A 121 4.84 -0.04 -14.52
CA GLY A 121 3.78 0.15 -15.48
C GLY A 121 2.50 0.67 -14.83
N ARG A 122 1.37 0.03 -15.14
CA ARG A 122 0.08 0.36 -14.54
C ARG A 122 -0.38 -0.70 -13.56
N ILE A 123 -1.03 -0.29 -12.49
CA ILE A 123 -1.80 -1.19 -11.62
C ILE A 123 -3.28 -1.00 -11.90
N PHE A 124 -4.03 -2.11 -11.94
CA PHE A 124 -5.49 -2.12 -11.89
C PHE A 124 -5.91 -2.85 -10.63
N VAL A 125 -6.45 -2.12 -9.66
CA VAL A 125 -6.86 -2.69 -8.38
C VAL A 125 -8.31 -3.15 -8.46
N SER A 126 -8.56 -4.39 -8.07
CA SER A 126 -9.86 -5.05 -8.13
C SER A 126 -10.28 -5.55 -6.75
N THR A 127 -11.55 -5.92 -6.62
CA THR A 127 -12.09 -6.54 -5.39
C THR A 127 -11.43 -7.87 -5.00
N HIS A 128 -10.70 -8.54 -5.91
CA HIS A 128 -10.10 -9.86 -5.68
C HIS A 128 -8.57 -9.86 -5.65
N GLY A 129 -7.95 -8.71 -5.92
CA GLY A 129 -6.52 -8.59 -6.15
C GLY A 129 -6.20 -7.44 -7.07
N PHE A 130 -5.07 -7.50 -7.73
CA PHE A 130 -4.68 -6.47 -8.67
C PHE A 130 -3.98 -7.06 -9.87
N TYR A 131 -3.95 -6.27 -10.94
CA TYR A 131 -3.19 -6.60 -12.13
C TYR A 131 -2.06 -5.61 -12.30
N LEU A 132 -0.88 -6.11 -12.63
CA LEU A 132 0.23 -5.29 -13.10
C LEU A 132 0.31 -5.40 -14.61
N GLN A 133 0.12 -4.26 -15.28
CA GLN A 133 0.31 -4.15 -16.71
C GLN A 133 1.70 -3.61 -17.00
N GLU A 134 2.52 -4.45 -17.62
CA GLU A 134 3.84 -4.12 -18.13
C GLU A 134 3.82 -4.16 -19.66
N PRO A 135 4.83 -3.58 -20.35
CA PRO A 135 4.94 -3.71 -21.81
C PRO A 135 4.97 -5.18 -22.29
N THR A 136 5.44 -6.08 -21.44
CA THR A 136 5.58 -7.52 -21.69
C THR A 136 4.30 -8.32 -21.47
N GLY A 137 3.32 -7.79 -20.75
CA GLY A 137 2.10 -8.54 -20.45
C GLY A 137 1.28 -8.01 -19.27
N MET A 138 0.25 -8.78 -18.92
CA MET A 138 -0.60 -8.54 -17.78
C MET A 138 -0.36 -9.62 -16.73
N HIS A 139 -0.04 -9.22 -15.51
CA HIS A 139 0.31 -10.12 -14.41
C HIS A 139 -0.74 -10.03 -13.31
N PRO A 140 -1.61 -11.05 -13.14
CA PRO A 140 -2.61 -11.10 -12.08
C PRO A 140 -1.99 -11.45 -10.72
N TRP A 141 -2.40 -10.74 -9.67
CA TRP A 141 -2.04 -11.00 -8.28
C TRP A 141 -3.31 -11.18 -7.45
N VAL A 142 -3.55 -12.40 -6.97
CA VAL A 142 -4.73 -12.73 -6.15
C VAL A 142 -4.45 -12.41 -4.69
N LEU A 143 -5.39 -11.78 -3.98
CA LEU A 143 -5.22 -11.43 -2.56
C LEU A 143 -4.90 -12.64 -1.69
N SER A 144 -5.53 -13.79 -1.95
CA SER A 144 -5.36 -15.01 -1.16
C SER A 144 -3.96 -15.64 -1.27
N ALA A 145 -3.15 -15.24 -2.24
CA ALA A 145 -1.76 -15.71 -2.37
C ALA A 145 -0.79 -14.91 -1.47
N ILE A 146 -1.22 -13.77 -0.94
CA ILE A 146 -0.41 -12.89 -0.10
C ILE A 146 -0.56 -13.32 1.35
N THR A 147 0.56 -13.64 1.98
CA THR A 147 0.62 -14.15 3.37
C THR A 147 0.68 -13.05 4.41
N GLY A 148 1.12 -11.84 4.03
CA GLY A 148 1.14 -10.66 4.89
C GLY A 148 1.22 -9.38 4.07
N MET A 149 0.66 -8.29 4.62
CA MET A 149 0.74 -6.98 3.98
C MET A 149 0.71 -5.85 5.01
N GLU A 150 1.53 -4.82 4.78
CA GLU A 150 1.58 -3.62 5.62
C GLU A 150 1.84 -2.38 4.76
N VAL A 151 1.22 -1.25 5.11
CA VAL A 151 1.62 0.06 4.57
C VAL A 151 2.86 0.53 5.33
N VAL A 152 3.99 0.66 4.63
CA VAL A 152 5.29 1.00 5.24
C VAL A 152 5.70 2.46 5.03
N ALA A 153 5.10 3.12 4.04
CA ALA A 153 5.19 4.55 3.80
C ALA A 153 3.96 5.01 2.98
N PRO A 154 3.64 6.32 2.94
CA PRO A 154 2.60 6.83 2.05
C PRO A 154 2.83 6.38 0.60
N GLY A 155 1.84 5.70 0.01
CA GLY A 155 1.91 5.15 -1.35
C GLY A 155 2.82 3.93 -1.50
N VAL A 156 3.21 3.27 -0.40
CA VAL A 156 4.07 2.09 -0.41
C VAL A 156 3.53 1.00 0.53
N SER A 157 3.12 -0.12 -0.06
CA SER A 157 2.76 -1.33 0.68
C SER A 157 3.80 -2.41 0.51
N MET A 158 4.17 -3.07 1.59
CA MET A 158 5.02 -4.25 1.61
C MET A 158 4.14 -5.50 1.64
N LEU A 159 4.43 -6.46 0.76
CA LEU A 159 3.70 -7.71 0.62
C LEU A 159 4.66 -8.86 0.86
N SER A 160 4.24 -9.86 1.62
CA SER A 160 4.94 -11.13 1.74
C SER A 160 4.13 -12.27 1.11
N GLY A 161 4.84 -13.24 0.57
CA GLY A 161 4.27 -14.45 0.00
C GLY A 161 5.18 -15.65 0.22
N ASN A 162 4.69 -16.82 -0.17
CA ASN A 162 5.47 -18.05 -0.19
C ASN A 162 5.91 -18.35 -1.62
N SER A 163 7.16 -18.76 -1.78
CA SER A 163 7.67 -19.36 -3.02
C SER A 163 8.22 -20.75 -2.72
N ASP A 164 8.49 -21.53 -3.76
CA ASP A 164 9.18 -22.84 -3.64
C ASP A 164 10.57 -22.70 -2.99
N ARG A 165 11.12 -21.48 -2.91
CA ARG A 165 12.42 -21.16 -2.32
C ARG A 165 12.32 -20.44 -0.97
N GLY A 166 11.13 -20.43 -0.37
CA GLY A 166 10.88 -19.80 0.92
C GLY A 166 10.12 -18.48 0.83
N ALA A 167 10.10 -17.74 1.93
CA ALA A 167 9.40 -16.46 2.03
C ALA A 167 10.02 -15.43 1.07
N ILE A 168 9.16 -14.71 0.37
CA ILE A 168 9.52 -13.66 -0.58
C ILE A 168 8.78 -12.38 -0.21
N CYS A 169 9.39 -11.24 -0.48
CA CYS A 169 8.87 -9.94 -0.09
C CYS A 169 8.98 -8.93 -1.23
N TRP A 170 7.92 -8.14 -1.41
CA TRP A 170 7.82 -7.10 -2.43
C TRP A 170 7.38 -5.77 -1.84
N LEU A 171 7.77 -4.67 -2.49
CA LEU A 171 7.16 -3.36 -2.30
C LEU A 171 6.32 -3.02 -3.52
N VAL A 172 5.06 -2.65 -3.30
CA VAL A 172 4.19 -2.00 -4.29
C VAL A 172 4.21 -0.51 -4.00
N GLU A 173 4.88 0.24 -4.87
CA GLU A 173 4.89 1.70 -4.87
C GLU A 173 3.82 2.20 -5.84
N SER A 174 2.74 2.77 -5.32
CA SER A 174 1.61 3.26 -6.11
C SER A 174 0.79 4.26 -5.31
N GLU A 175 0.12 5.18 -6.01
CA GLU A 175 -0.93 6.01 -5.40
C GLU A 175 -2.07 5.16 -4.78
N TRP A 176 -2.25 3.92 -5.27
CA TRP A 176 -3.26 2.98 -4.81
C TRP A 176 -2.74 1.91 -3.84
N ALA A 177 -1.52 2.08 -3.29
CA ALA A 177 -0.94 1.09 -2.38
C ALA A 177 -1.83 0.86 -1.15
N GLU A 178 -2.35 1.91 -0.52
CA GLU A 178 -3.28 1.82 0.60
C GLU A 178 -4.58 1.08 0.22
N LEU A 179 -5.05 1.19 -1.02
CA LEU A 179 -6.22 0.45 -1.50
C LEU A 179 -5.93 -1.04 -1.61
N VAL A 180 -4.77 -1.41 -2.15
CA VAL A 180 -4.33 -2.83 -2.21
C VAL A 180 -4.27 -3.42 -0.80
N PHE A 181 -3.68 -2.69 0.16
CA PHE A 181 -3.63 -3.09 1.56
C PHE A 181 -5.00 -3.24 2.21
N THR A 182 -5.86 -2.24 2.08
CA THR A 182 -7.16 -2.26 2.77
C THR A 182 -8.09 -3.35 2.23
N LEU A 183 -8.07 -3.62 0.92
CA LEU A 183 -8.82 -4.75 0.34
C LEU A 183 -8.31 -6.10 0.85
N TRP A 184 -6.99 -6.31 0.88
CA TRP A 184 -6.39 -7.52 1.46
C TRP A 184 -6.81 -7.69 2.93
N ALA A 185 -6.66 -6.64 3.73
CA ALA A 185 -6.95 -6.69 5.15
C ALA A 185 -8.44 -6.93 5.42
N HIS A 186 -9.35 -6.24 4.73
CA HIS A 186 -10.79 -6.48 4.86
C HIS A 186 -11.20 -7.92 4.51
N GLN A 187 -10.56 -8.53 3.51
CA GLN A 187 -10.92 -9.86 3.06
C GLN A 187 -10.27 -10.99 3.86
N LEU A 188 -9.00 -10.83 4.25
CA LEU A 188 -8.17 -11.92 4.77
C LEU A 188 -7.70 -11.71 6.21
N TYR A 189 -7.61 -10.46 6.68
CA TYR A 189 -7.24 -10.18 8.06
C TYR A 189 -7.96 -8.94 8.64
N PRO A 190 -9.28 -9.02 8.91
CA PRO A 190 -10.07 -7.86 9.36
C PRO A 190 -9.61 -7.25 10.69
N GLN A 191 -8.84 -8.00 11.48
CA GLN A 191 -8.26 -7.57 12.76
C GLN A 191 -6.86 -6.97 12.60
N HIS A 192 -6.37 -6.77 11.37
CA HIS A 192 -5.03 -6.23 11.13
C HIS A 192 -4.83 -4.89 11.88
N PRO A 193 -3.74 -4.71 12.65
CA PRO A 193 -3.55 -3.52 13.49
C PRO A 193 -3.63 -2.21 12.71
N GLN A 194 -3.02 -2.12 11.52
CA GLN A 194 -3.10 -0.89 10.72
C GLN A 194 -4.52 -0.61 10.22
N LEU A 195 -5.32 -1.64 9.93
CA LEU A 195 -6.70 -1.46 9.47
C LEU A 195 -7.57 -0.94 10.62
N THR A 196 -7.51 -1.57 11.78
CA THR A 196 -8.35 -1.24 12.94
C THR A 196 -7.98 0.10 13.60
N SER A 197 -6.71 0.49 13.54
CA SER A 197 -6.23 1.78 14.07
C SER A 197 -6.22 2.91 13.06
N PHE A 198 -6.56 2.65 11.78
CA PHE A 198 -6.42 3.58 10.67
C PHE A 198 -4.99 4.07 10.42
N ALA A 199 -3.97 3.37 10.93
CA ALA A 199 -2.57 3.74 10.74
C ALA A 199 -2.08 3.66 9.28
N TRP A 200 -2.88 3.09 8.38
CA TRP A 200 -2.63 3.12 6.93
C TRP A 200 -2.92 4.50 6.31
N ILE A 201 -3.67 5.38 6.97
CA ILE A 201 -3.94 6.74 6.48
C ILE A 201 -2.70 7.61 6.74
N PRO A 202 -2.15 8.29 5.72
CA PRO A 202 -0.96 9.12 5.90
C PRO A 202 -1.17 10.24 6.93
N PRO A 203 -0.20 10.49 7.83
CA PRO A 203 -0.28 11.59 8.79
C PRO A 203 -0.56 12.95 8.12
N GLY A 204 -1.45 13.75 8.71
CA GLY A 204 -1.84 15.07 8.21
C GLY A 204 -2.66 15.05 6.91
N TRP A 205 -3.08 13.88 6.43
CA TRP A 205 -3.89 13.75 5.20
C TRP A 205 -5.20 14.55 5.29
N GLN A 206 -5.92 14.45 6.41
CA GLN A 206 -7.18 15.20 6.59
C GLN A 206 -6.97 16.72 6.45
N GLN A 207 -5.88 17.24 7.04
CA GLN A 207 -5.53 18.65 6.94
C GLN A 207 -5.27 19.06 5.48
N ARG A 208 -4.54 18.23 4.71
CA ARG A 208 -4.28 18.50 3.28
C ARG A 208 -5.58 18.49 2.46
N VAL A 209 -6.46 17.52 2.67
CA VAL A 209 -7.76 17.42 1.96
C VAL A 209 -8.68 18.60 2.28
N THR A 210 -8.80 18.97 3.55
CA THR A 210 -9.62 20.11 3.98
C THR A 210 -9.05 21.44 3.47
N GLN A 211 -7.73 21.61 3.47
CA GLN A 211 -7.08 22.80 2.87
C GLN A 211 -7.28 22.88 1.35
N ALA A 212 -7.43 21.74 0.67
CA ALA A 212 -7.79 21.68 -0.74
C ALA A 212 -9.29 21.94 -1.00
N GLY A 213 -10.11 22.12 0.05
CA GLY A 213 -11.54 22.39 -0.06
C GLY A 213 -12.41 21.16 -0.37
N MET A 214 -11.85 19.96 -0.24
CA MET A 214 -12.56 18.69 -0.45
C MET A 214 -13.28 18.26 0.84
N ALA A 215 -14.51 17.77 0.72
CA ALA A 215 -15.23 17.21 1.84
C ALA A 215 -14.57 15.89 2.30
N LEU A 216 -14.41 15.71 3.60
CA LEU A 216 -13.92 14.44 4.14
C LEU A 216 -14.99 13.35 3.93
N PRO A 217 -14.58 12.13 3.53
CA PRO A 217 -15.52 11.01 3.44
C PRO A 217 -15.99 10.64 4.85
N SER A 218 -17.28 10.35 4.99
CA SER A 218 -17.92 10.12 6.30
C SER A 218 -17.55 8.75 6.87
N TYR A 219 -16.54 8.66 7.73
CA TYR A 219 -16.30 7.45 8.51
C TYR A 219 -17.36 7.32 9.62
N GLY A 220 -17.95 6.13 9.79
CA GLY A 220 -19.10 5.96 10.68
C GLY A 220 -18.84 6.47 12.10
N ARG A 221 -19.67 7.43 12.57
CA ARG A 221 -19.81 8.02 13.93
C ARG A 221 -18.57 8.43 14.75
N SER A 222 -17.37 8.09 14.33
CA SER A 222 -16.10 8.51 14.91
C SER A 222 -15.29 9.18 13.80
N GLU A 223 -14.94 10.44 14.02
CA GLU A 223 -13.99 11.17 13.19
C GLU A 223 -12.71 10.34 13.04
N LEU A 224 -12.08 10.36 11.86
CA LEU A 224 -10.77 9.70 11.70
C LEU A 224 -9.82 10.26 12.78
N PRO A 225 -8.91 9.43 13.32
CA PRO A 225 -7.94 9.91 14.29
C PRO A 225 -7.18 11.12 13.73
N SER A 226 -7.14 12.19 14.53
CA SER A 226 -6.49 13.47 14.24
C SER A 226 -4.98 13.37 14.05
#